data_AF-A0A7C6PLT5-F1
#
_entry.id   AF-A0A7C6PLT5-F1
#
_cell.length_a   1.000
_cell.length_b   1.000
_cell.length_c   1.000
_cell.angle_alpha   90.00
_cell.angle_beta   90.00
_cell.angle_gamma   90.00
#
_symmetry.space_group_name_H-M   'P 1'
#
loop_
_entity.id
_entity.type
_entity.pdbx_description
1 polymer ?
#
loop_
_entity_poly.entity_id
_entity_poly.type
_entity_poly.pdbx_seq_one_letter_code
_entity_poly.pdbx_strand_id
1 'polypeptide(L)'
;MERYVRDIVRTFASDERILAWDIWNEPGNSGRGNASAAAMEAAFSWAREEHPVQPLTAGPWEFYGKYFHTRASGELSPIESKAVELSDVVSFHYYGDLDHTMQLVNAFKKYGRPVLITEWLHRPFRSLVETHLPFFKKERIGCYHWGLVNGKTQTHEPWDWIRGMNLDFSLWQHDIYKGDGTPYREEEIRIFRQLTGKEAVEGQSTRGSL
;
A
#
# COMPACT_ATOMS: atom_id res chain seq x y z
N MET A 1 -12.39 1.42 21.68
CA MET A 1 -12.27 1.17 20.24
C MET A 1 -13.59 1.45 19.53
N GLU A 2 -14.68 0.77 19.90
CA GLU A 2 -16.01 0.96 19.28
C GLU A 2 -16.42 2.41 19.09
N ARG A 3 -16.48 3.20 20.18
CA ARG A 3 -16.85 4.61 20.12
C ARG A 3 -16.04 5.39 19.08
N TYR A 4 -14.73 5.13 18.98
CA TYR A 4 -13.86 5.81 18.03
C TYR A 4 -14.17 5.42 16.58
N VAL A 5 -14.29 4.11 16.30
CA VAL A 5 -14.61 3.60 14.96
C VAL A 5 -15.95 4.17 14.49
N ARG A 6 -16.99 4.04 15.31
CA ARG A 6 -18.32 4.54 14.97
C ARG A 6 -18.33 6.04 14.74
N ASP A 7 -17.68 6.80 15.63
CA ASP A 7 -17.71 8.26 15.53
C ASP A 7 -17.06 8.77 14.25
N ILE A 8 -15.88 8.25 13.89
CA ILE A 8 -15.18 8.62 12.66
C ILE A 8 -15.96 8.18 11.42
N VAL A 9 -16.37 6.91 11.35
CA VAL A 9 -17.05 6.37 10.16
C VAL A 9 -18.39 7.08 9.94
N ARG A 10 -19.22 7.22 10.98
CA ARG A 10 -20.51 7.93 10.91
C ARG A 10 -20.36 9.38 10.45
N THR A 11 -19.35 10.09 10.96
CA THR A 11 -19.14 11.51 10.62
C THR A 11 -18.88 11.70 9.13
N PHE A 12 -18.21 10.74 8.48
CA PHE A 12 -17.81 10.84 7.07
C PHE A 12 -18.44 9.77 6.16
N ALA A 13 -19.50 9.09 6.62
CA ALA A 13 -20.10 7.93 5.95
C ALA A 13 -20.54 8.23 4.50
N SER A 14 -20.86 9.48 4.18
CA SER A 14 -21.27 9.92 2.84
C SER A 14 -20.27 10.88 2.17
N ASP A 15 -19.06 11.04 2.72
CA ASP A 15 -18.04 11.91 2.14
C ASP A 15 -17.37 11.23 0.94
N GLU A 16 -17.73 11.64 -0.27
CA GLU A 16 -17.21 11.09 -1.53
C GLU A 16 -15.71 11.31 -1.74
N ARG A 17 -15.06 12.16 -0.94
CA ARG A 17 -13.60 12.37 -0.99
C ARG A 17 -12.84 11.20 -0.36
N ILE A 18 -13.49 10.39 0.47
CA ILE A 18 -12.91 9.18 1.06
C ILE A 18 -13.03 8.05 0.04
N LEU A 19 -11.91 7.41 -0.27
CA LEU A 19 -11.87 6.35 -1.30
C LEU A 19 -12.13 4.95 -0.73
N ALA A 20 -11.67 4.70 0.49
CA ALA A 20 -11.83 3.46 1.22
C ALA A 20 -11.51 3.68 2.70
N TRP A 21 -12.01 2.79 3.55
CA TRP A 21 -11.63 2.72 4.96
C TRP A 21 -10.69 1.54 5.17
N ASP A 22 -9.43 1.83 5.47
CA ASP A 22 -8.52 0.82 6.03
C ASP A 22 -8.87 0.62 7.50
N ILE A 23 -9.62 -0.44 7.78
CA ILE A 23 -10.12 -0.76 9.12
C ILE A 23 -9.02 -1.36 9.99
N TRP A 24 -8.02 -2.00 9.38
CA TRP A 24 -6.96 -2.67 10.10
C TRP A 24 -5.69 -2.81 9.25
N ASN A 25 -4.64 -2.06 9.63
CA ASN A 25 -3.40 -1.92 8.84
C ASN A 25 -2.69 -3.25 8.58
N GLU A 26 -2.31 -3.98 9.65
CA GLU A 26 -1.48 -5.18 9.55
C GLU A 26 -2.01 -6.27 10.51
N PRO A 27 -2.90 -7.16 10.02
CA PRO A 27 -3.48 -8.22 10.81
C PRO A 27 -2.41 -9.09 11.46
N GLY A 28 -2.48 -9.24 12.79
CA GLY A 28 -1.57 -10.10 13.56
C GLY A 28 -0.19 -9.52 13.87
N ASN A 29 0.10 -8.28 13.46
CA ASN A 29 1.41 -7.67 13.68
C ASN A 29 1.77 -7.47 15.18
N SER A 30 3.06 -7.28 15.45
CA SER A 30 3.74 -7.26 16.75
C SER A 30 3.56 -8.56 17.53
N GLY A 31 3.58 -9.69 16.84
CA GLY A 31 3.48 -11.02 17.44
C GLY A 31 2.10 -11.35 18.02
N ARG A 32 1.05 -10.61 17.64
CA ARG A 32 -0.31 -10.84 18.15
C ARG A 32 -1.00 -12.02 17.47
N GLY A 33 -0.68 -12.27 16.19
CA GLY A 33 -1.37 -13.27 15.38
C GLY A 33 -2.90 -13.17 15.53
N ASN A 34 -3.54 -14.32 15.70
CA ASN A 34 -5.00 -14.42 15.85
C ASN A 34 -5.57 -13.75 17.11
N ALA A 35 -4.75 -13.33 18.09
CA ALA A 35 -5.26 -12.65 19.29
C ALA A 35 -5.95 -11.31 18.96
N SER A 36 -5.65 -10.73 17.79
CA SER A 36 -6.28 -9.50 17.31
C SER A 36 -7.49 -9.72 16.39
N ALA A 37 -7.82 -10.96 16.03
CA ALA A 37 -8.87 -11.26 15.06
C ALA A 37 -10.26 -10.77 15.50
N ALA A 38 -10.66 -11.07 16.74
CA ALA A 38 -11.95 -10.64 17.28
C ALA A 38 -12.09 -9.10 17.33
N ALA A 39 -10.99 -8.39 17.59
CA ALA A 39 -10.96 -6.93 17.60
C ALA A 39 -11.12 -6.35 16.18
N MET A 40 -10.46 -6.95 15.20
CA MET A 40 -10.60 -6.60 13.79
C MET A 40 -12.02 -6.86 13.27
N GLU A 41 -12.57 -8.05 13.53
CA GLU A 41 -13.95 -8.41 13.15
C GLU A 41 -14.97 -7.43 13.76
N ALA A 42 -14.82 -7.08 15.03
CA ALA A 42 -15.67 -6.09 15.68
C ALA A 42 -15.54 -4.70 15.03
N ALA A 43 -14.33 -4.26 14.69
CA ALA A 43 -14.10 -2.98 14.01
C ALA A 43 -14.78 -2.92 12.63
N PHE A 44 -14.72 -4.01 11.85
CA PHE A 44 -15.47 -4.13 10.60
C PHE A 44 -16.98 -4.07 10.83
N SER A 45 -17.51 -4.78 11.83
CA SER A 45 -18.95 -4.75 12.16
C SER A 45 -19.41 -3.33 12.48
N TRP A 46 -18.72 -2.66 13.41
CA TRP A 46 -19.07 -1.29 13.80
C TRP A 46 -18.99 -0.32 12.62
N ALA A 47 -17.97 -0.43 11.76
CA ALA A 47 -17.88 0.40 10.57
C ALA A 47 -19.05 0.16 9.61
N ARG A 48 -19.42 -1.11 9.36
CA ARG A 48 -20.56 -1.44 8.48
C ARG A 48 -21.91 -0.95 9.03
N GLU A 49 -22.10 -0.97 10.35
CA GLU A 49 -23.32 -0.50 11.00
C GLU A 49 -23.55 1.02 10.87
N GLU A 50 -22.50 1.79 10.61
CA GLU A 50 -22.64 3.23 10.29
C GLU A 50 -22.92 3.49 8.80
N HIS A 51 -23.08 2.43 7.99
CA HIS A 51 -23.45 2.47 6.58
C HIS A 51 -22.63 3.43 5.70
N PRO A 52 -21.28 3.36 5.71
CA PRO A 52 -20.46 4.15 4.81
C PRO A 52 -20.70 3.76 3.34
N VAL A 53 -20.64 4.75 2.45
CA VAL A 53 -20.72 4.52 1.00
C VAL A 53 -19.38 4.02 0.42
N GLN A 54 -18.30 4.14 1.19
CA GLN A 54 -16.94 3.75 0.79
C GLN A 54 -16.65 2.28 1.17
N PRO A 55 -15.84 1.56 0.37
CA PRO A 55 -15.45 0.19 0.68
C PRO A 55 -14.55 0.09 1.92
N LEU A 56 -14.64 -1.03 2.64
CA LEU A 56 -13.75 -1.37 3.76
C LEU A 56 -12.61 -2.28 3.29
N THR A 57 -11.45 -2.18 3.94
CA THR A 57 -10.29 -3.05 3.67
C THR A 57 -9.43 -3.28 4.91
N ALA A 58 -8.61 -4.33 4.88
CA ALA A 58 -7.53 -4.61 5.82
C ALA A 58 -6.46 -5.45 5.13
N GLY A 59 -5.20 -5.02 5.20
CA GLY A 59 -4.13 -5.49 4.32
C GLY A 59 -3.25 -6.59 4.91
N PRO A 60 -3.20 -7.81 4.31
CA PRO A 60 -2.14 -8.77 4.59
C PRO A 60 -0.76 -8.17 4.32
N TRP A 61 0.23 -8.59 5.09
CA TRP A 61 1.56 -7.96 5.09
C TRP A 61 2.71 -8.93 5.32
N GLU A 62 2.45 -10.17 5.78
CA GLU A 62 3.48 -11.12 6.20
C GLU A 62 4.19 -11.82 5.03
N PHE A 63 4.77 -11.04 4.10
CA PHE A 63 5.42 -11.53 2.88
C PHE A 63 6.96 -11.39 2.91
N TYR A 64 7.58 -11.55 4.08
CA TYR A 64 9.03 -11.32 4.27
C TYR A 64 9.78 -12.58 4.71
N GLY A 65 11.12 -12.48 4.75
CA GLY A 65 12.00 -13.54 5.22
C GLY A 65 11.91 -14.80 4.36
N LYS A 66 11.47 -15.91 4.96
CA LYS A 66 11.38 -17.21 4.27
C LYS A 66 10.06 -17.43 3.53
N TYR A 67 9.15 -16.45 3.50
CA TYR A 67 7.81 -16.59 2.92
C TYR A 67 7.84 -17.25 1.53
N PHE A 68 8.53 -16.63 0.56
CA PHE A 68 8.60 -17.14 -0.82
C PHE A 68 9.41 -18.43 -1.00
N HIS A 69 10.08 -18.93 0.05
CA HIS A 69 10.75 -20.22 0.05
C HIS A 69 9.93 -21.34 0.69
N THR A 70 8.88 -21.00 1.45
CA THR A 70 8.16 -21.94 2.32
C THR A 70 6.66 -21.95 2.09
N ARG A 71 6.12 -20.95 1.40
CA ARG A 71 4.68 -20.77 1.16
C ARG A 71 4.42 -20.45 -0.30
N ALA A 72 3.21 -20.75 -0.76
CA ALA A 72 2.76 -20.31 -2.08
C ALA A 72 2.50 -18.80 -2.07
N SER A 73 2.70 -18.12 -3.20
CA SER A 73 2.44 -16.68 -3.29
C SER A 73 0.96 -16.36 -3.02
N GLY A 74 0.69 -15.51 -2.03
CA GLY A 74 -0.64 -15.18 -1.55
C GLY A 74 -1.26 -16.21 -0.60
N GLU A 75 -0.50 -17.19 -0.13
CA GLU A 75 -0.88 -17.99 1.04
C GLU A 75 -0.88 -17.09 2.29
N LEU A 76 -2.00 -17.08 3.01
CA LEU A 76 -2.27 -16.15 4.11
C LEU A 76 -2.39 -16.89 5.44
N SER A 77 -1.97 -16.24 6.52
CA SER A 77 -2.30 -16.70 7.87
C SER A 77 -3.84 -16.65 8.11
N PRO A 78 -4.36 -17.30 9.18
CA PRO A 78 -5.81 -17.27 9.44
C PRO A 78 -6.39 -15.86 9.61
N ILE A 79 -5.67 -14.96 10.31
CA ILE A 79 -6.13 -13.59 10.50
C ILE A 79 -6.06 -12.75 9.21
N GLU A 80 -5.03 -12.93 8.38
CA GLU A 80 -4.94 -12.28 7.07
C GLU A 80 -6.03 -12.79 6.11
N SER A 81 -6.33 -14.09 6.17
CA SER A 81 -7.45 -14.67 5.41
C SER A 81 -8.78 -14.05 5.82
N LYS A 82 -9.02 -13.88 7.14
CA LYS A 82 -10.20 -13.21 7.66
C LYS A 82 -10.24 -11.73 7.24
N ALA A 83 -9.10 -11.04 7.24
CA ALA A 83 -9.02 -9.66 6.77
C ALA A 83 -9.48 -9.52 5.31
N VAL A 84 -8.98 -10.40 4.43
CA VAL A 84 -9.39 -10.42 3.01
C VAL A 84 -10.86 -10.83 2.84
N GLU A 85 -11.39 -11.72 3.68
CA GLU A 85 -12.80 -12.12 3.65
C GLU A 85 -13.73 -10.94 3.99
N LEU A 86 -13.40 -10.15 5.01
CA LEU A 86 -14.23 -9.02 5.46
C LEU A 86 -14.16 -7.80 4.54
N SER A 87 -13.11 -7.70 3.72
CA SER A 87 -12.81 -6.54 2.89
C SER A 87 -13.67 -6.45 1.63
N ASP A 88 -14.16 -5.26 1.28
CA ASP A 88 -14.87 -5.03 0.02
C ASP A 88 -13.88 -4.86 -1.16
N VAL A 89 -12.71 -4.26 -0.88
CA VAL A 89 -11.55 -4.19 -1.79
C VAL A 89 -10.36 -4.89 -1.17
N VAL A 90 -9.56 -5.59 -1.96
CA VAL A 90 -8.40 -6.34 -1.46
C VAL A 90 -7.21 -5.39 -1.38
N SER A 91 -6.71 -5.12 -0.18
CA SER A 91 -5.43 -4.44 0.02
C SER A 91 -4.35 -5.43 0.46
N PHE A 92 -3.08 -5.08 0.29
CA PHE A 92 -1.94 -5.79 0.87
C PHE A 92 -0.71 -4.87 0.94
N HIS A 93 0.28 -5.22 1.75
CA HIS A 93 1.55 -4.50 1.91
C HIS A 93 2.70 -5.33 1.37
N TYR A 94 3.59 -4.73 0.57
CA TYR A 94 4.84 -5.39 0.22
C TYR A 94 5.95 -4.42 -0.17
N TYR A 95 7.08 -4.53 0.51
CA TYR A 95 8.26 -3.68 0.36
C TYR A 95 9.40 -4.35 -0.45
N GLY A 96 9.18 -5.53 -1.02
CA GLY A 96 10.24 -6.25 -1.74
C GLY A 96 10.28 -5.98 -3.25
N ASP A 97 11.04 -6.80 -3.96
CA ASP A 97 11.31 -6.64 -5.39
C ASP A 97 10.08 -6.83 -6.30
N LEU A 98 10.25 -6.47 -7.56
CA LEU A 98 9.17 -6.50 -8.56
C LEU A 98 8.69 -7.92 -8.86
N ASP A 99 9.57 -8.91 -8.90
CA ASP A 99 9.21 -10.28 -9.29
C ASP A 99 8.25 -10.89 -8.27
N HIS A 100 8.55 -10.70 -6.98
CA HIS A 100 7.66 -11.12 -5.91
C HIS A 100 6.39 -10.26 -5.82
N THR A 101 6.49 -8.96 -6.07
CA THR A 101 5.33 -8.06 -6.17
C THR A 101 4.35 -8.55 -7.24
N MET A 102 4.83 -8.94 -8.42
CA MET A 102 4.02 -9.49 -9.50
C MET A 102 3.31 -10.78 -9.10
N GLN A 103 4.00 -11.66 -8.35
CA GLN A 103 3.41 -12.90 -7.86
C GLN A 103 2.27 -12.64 -6.86
N LEU A 104 2.48 -11.72 -5.90
CA LEU A 104 1.45 -11.35 -4.93
C LEU A 104 0.25 -10.69 -5.62
N VAL A 105 0.47 -9.75 -6.54
CA VAL A 105 -0.60 -9.12 -7.32
C VAL A 105 -1.42 -10.18 -8.07
N ASN A 106 -0.76 -11.14 -8.73
CA ASN A 106 -1.47 -12.22 -9.42
C ASN A 106 -2.25 -13.13 -8.47
N ALA A 107 -1.76 -13.36 -7.25
CA ALA A 107 -2.49 -14.11 -6.25
C ALA A 107 -3.73 -13.34 -5.77
N PHE A 108 -3.59 -12.06 -5.44
CA PHE A 108 -4.70 -11.24 -4.93
C PHE A 108 -5.76 -10.92 -5.99
N LYS A 109 -5.40 -10.79 -7.27
CA LYS A 109 -6.38 -10.62 -8.36
C LYS A 109 -7.38 -11.78 -8.46
N LYS A 110 -7.03 -12.99 -7.97
CA LYS A 110 -7.93 -14.16 -7.97
C LYS A 110 -9.16 -13.98 -7.09
N TYR A 111 -9.13 -13.06 -6.13
CA TYR A 111 -10.30 -12.74 -5.30
C TYR A 111 -11.41 -11.98 -6.05
N GLY A 112 -11.20 -11.60 -7.32
CA GLY A 112 -12.24 -11.01 -8.17
C GLY A 112 -12.68 -9.60 -7.74
N ARG A 113 -11.90 -8.93 -6.89
CA ARG A 113 -12.16 -7.60 -6.33
C ARG A 113 -11.05 -6.61 -6.75
N PRO A 114 -11.31 -5.29 -6.74
CA PRO A 114 -10.24 -4.30 -6.93
C PRO A 114 -9.10 -4.53 -5.95
N VAL A 115 -7.86 -4.36 -6.42
CA VAL A 115 -6.65 -4.60 -5.65
C VAL A 115 -5.92 -3.29 -5.38
N LEU A 116 -5.53 -3.10 -4.12
CA LEU A 116 -4.71 -1.99 -3.63
C LEU A 116 -3.41 -2.53 -3.04
N ILE A 117 -2.30 -1.85 -3.26
CA ILE A 117 -1.08 -2.00 -2.46
C ILE A 117 -0.92 -0.75 -1.59
N THR A 118 -1.28 -0.86 -0.32
CA THR A 118 -1.42 0.30 0.60
C THR A 118 -0.12 0.69 1.30
N GLU A 119 0.89 -0.18 1.20
CA GLU A 119 2.25 0.11 1.62
C GLU A 119 3.24 -0.56 0.65
N TRP A 120 4.09 0.26 0.02
CA TRP A 120 5.21 -0.15 -0.83
C TRP A 120 6.29 0.95 -0.82
N LEU A 121 7.32 0.77 -1.65
CA LEU A 121 8.53 1.59 -1.77
C LEU A 121 9.50 1.35 -0.61
N HIS A 122 10.62 0.69 -0.91
CA HIS A 122 11.68 0.38 0.05
C HIS A 122 12.94 0.07 -0.77
N ARG A 123 13.71 1.12 -1.08
CA ARG A 123 14.81 1.04 -2.04
C ARG A 123 15.88 -0.01 -1.66
N PRO A 124 16.26 -0.20 -0.38
CA PRO A 124 17.19 -1.27 0.00
C PRO A 124 16.71 -2.70 -0.33
N PHE A 125 15.40 -2.91 -0.48
CA PHE A 125 14.80 -4.18 -0.88
C PHE A 125 14.34 -4.19 -2.34
N ARG A 126 14.85 -3.24 -3.15
CA ARG A 126 14.59 -3.15 -4.59
C ARG A 126 13.10 -2.91 -4.94
N SER A 127 12.32 -2.43 -3.99
CA SER A 127 11.02 -1.81 -4.28
C SER A 127 11.27 -0.37 -4.71
N LEU A 128 11.19 -0.13 -6.02
CA LEU A 128 11.63 1.11 -6.69
C LEU A 128 10.49 1.75 -7.49
N VAL A 129 10.47 3.08 -7.54
CA VAL A 129 9.43 3.84 -8.28
C VAL A 129 9.47 3.50 -9.77
N GLU A 130 10.66 3.47 -10.36
CA GLU A 130 10.89 3.24 -11.80
C GLU A 130 10.44 1.87 -12.31
N THR A 131 10.29 0.89 -11.42
CA THR A 131 9.84 -0.47 -11.78
C THR A 131 8.42 -0.75 -11.33
N HIS A 132 8.08 -0.39 -10.08
CA HIS A 132 6.81 -0.78 -9.47
C HIS A 132 5.66 0.11 -9.92
N LEU A 133 5.86 1.42 -10.00
CA LEU A 133 4.77 2.34 -10.34
C LEU A 133 4.24 2.13 -11.78
N PRO A 134 5.09 1.97 -12.82
CA PRO A 134 4.62 1.60 -14.16
C PRO A 134 3.90 0.25 -14.17
N PHE A 135 4.38 -0.73 -13.40
CA PHE A 135 3.73 -2.03 -13.26
C PHE A 135 2.33 -1.91 -12.64
N PHE A 136 2.19 -1.21 -11.51
CA PHE A 136 0.89 -0.99 -10.87
C PHE A 136 -0.09 -0.27 -11.81
N LYS A 137 0.38 0.74 -12.56
CA LYS A 137 -0.44 1.41 -13.57
C LYS A 137 -0.92 0.46 -14.65
N LYS A 138 -0.01 -0.37 -15.20
CA LYS A 138 -0.32 -1.36 -16.24
C LYS A 138 -1.34 -2.39 -15.76
N GLU A 139 -1.17 -2.90 -14.55
CA GLU A 139 -2.06 -3.91 -13.95
C GLU A 139 -3.32 -3.32 -13.29
N ARG A 140 -3.48 -2.00 -13.33
CA ARG A 140 -4.60 -1.24 -12.74
C ARG A 140 -4.73 -1.47 -11.22
N ILE A 141 -3.59 -1.52 -10.54
CA ILE A 141 -3.49 -1.65 -9.08
C ILE A 141 -3.47 -0.25 -8.48
N GLY A 142 -4.37 0.02 -7.52
CA GLY A 142 -4.28 1.24 -6.72
C GLY A 142 -3.09 1.15 -5.78
N CYS A 143 -2.33 2.22 -5.58
CA CYS A 143 -1.10 2.14 -4.80
C CYS A 143 -0.89 3.37 -3.91
N TYR A 144 -0.39 3.12 -2.69
CA TYR A 144 0.02 4.12 -1.71
C TYR A 144 1.41 3.73 -1.21
N HIS A 145 2.42 4.57 -1.48
CA HIS A 145 3.76 4.30 -0.99
C HIS A 145 3.87 4.76 0.47
N TRP A 146 4.74 4.11 1.24
CA TRP A 146 5.10 4.57 2.57
C TRP A 146 6.11 5.71 2.49
N GLY A 147 6.09 6.62 3.46
CA GLY A 147 6.94 7.81 3.48
C GLY A 147 6.52 8.88 2.45
N LEU A 148 6.84 10.14 2.73
CA LEU A 148 6.54 11.24 1.80
C LEU A 148 7.62 12.32 1.90
N VAL A 149 7.75 12.91 3.08
CA VAL A 149 8.69 13.99 3.37
C VAL A 149 9.61 13.54 4.50
N ASN A 150 10.93 13.70 4.33
CA ASN A 150 11.86 13.40 5.41
C ASN A 150 11.66 14.37 6.58
N GLY A 151 11.36 13.80 7.75
CA GLY A 151 10.92 14.58 8.91
C GLY A 151 10.92 13.75 10.18
N LYS A 152 10.00 14.07 11.10
CA LYS A 152 9.96 13.49 12.45
C LYS A 152 9.92 11.95 12.48
N THR A 153 9.25 11.32 11.52
CA THR A 153 9.12 9.86 11.42
C THR A 153 10.38 9.19 10.85
N GLN A 154 11.30 9.98 10.26
CA GLN A 154 12.58 9.51 9.73
C GLN A 154 12.45 8.30 8.78
N THR A 155 11.41 8.27 7.94
CA THR A 155 11.13 7.14 7.03
C THR A 155 12.12 7.02 5.85
N HIS A 156 12.95 8.02 5.62
CA HIS A 156 14.15 7.93 4.77
C HIS A 156 15.27 7.06 5.36
N GLU A 157 15.36 6.91 6.68
CA GLU A 157 16.40 6.13 7.35
C GLU A 157 16.11 4.62 7.24
N PRO A 158 17.16 3.77 7.18
CA PRO A 158 17.00 2.33 7.25
C PRO A 158 16.35 1.89 8.56
N TRP A 159 15.44 0.91 8.49
CA TRP A 159 14.94 0.23 9.69
C TRP A 159 16.10 -0.42 10.48
N ASP A 160 16.03 -0.36 11.80
CA ASP A 160 17.13 -0.84 12.64
C ASP A 160 17.47 -2.32 12.42
N TRP A 161 16.45 -3.15 12.17
CA TRP A 161 16.64 -4.59 11.98
C TRP A 161 17.33 -4.96 10.66
N ILE A 162 17.33 -4.07 9.65
CA ILE A 162 18.04 -4.31 8.38
C ILE A 162 19.47 -3.79 8.40
N ARG A 163 19.88 -2.94 9.35
CA ARG A 163 21.20 -2.27 9.36
C ARG A 163 22.40 -3.23 9.36
N GLY A 164 22.22 -4.47 9.83
CA GLY A 164 23.26 -5.51 9.80
C GLY A 164 23.31 -6.34 8.51
N MET A 165 22.41 -6.11 7.56
CA MET A 165 22.33 -6.83 6.30
C MET A 165 23.26 -6.19 5.25
N ASN A 166 23.73 -7.00 4.29
CA ASN A 166 24.51 -6.51 3.16
C ASN A 166 23.59 -5.91 2.08
N LEU A 167 23.07 -4.71 2.34
CA LEU A 167 22.19 -3.96 1.45
C LEU A 167 22.78 -2.58 1.13
N ASP A 168 22.27 -1.96 0.06
CA ASP A 168 22.62 -0.58 -0.26
C ASP A 168 21.79 0.40 0.58
N PHE A 169 22.44 1.00 1.57
CA PHE A 169 21.88 2.06 2.42
C PHE A 169 22.28 3.48 1.97
N SER A 170 22.90 3.62 0.80
CA SER A 170 23.16 4.95 0.22
C SER A 170 21.88 5.63 -0.27
N LEU A 171 20.83 4.84 -0.52
CA LEU A 171 19.51 5.30 -0.92
C LEU A 171 18.59 5.47 0.29
N TRP A 172 17.75 6.51 0.26
CA TRP A 172 16.65 6.65 1.21
C TRP A 172 15.69 5.47 1.12
N GLN A 173 15.18 5.02 2.28
CA GLN A 173 14.30 3.86 2.34
C GLN A 173 12.95 4.15 1.67
N HIS A 174 12.21 5.15 2.18
CA HIS A 174 10.82 5.41 1.76
C HIS A 174 10.59 6.82 1.18
N ASP A 175 11.05 7.87 1.84
CA ASP A 175 10.64 9.25 1.51
C ASP A 175 11.03 9.66 0.08
N ILE A 176 10.23 10.57 -0.51
CA ILE A 176 10.41 11.09 -1.88
C ILE A 176 10.69 12.60 -1.92
N TYR A 177 10.49 13.31 -0.81
CA TYR A 177 10.79 14.73 -0.64
C TYR A 177 11.67 14.99 0.58
N LYS A 178 12.49 16.03 0.50
CA LYS A 178 13.24 16.59 1.62
C LYS A 178 12.34 17.51 2.45
N GLY A 179 12.78 17.89 3.65
CA GLY A 179 12.02 18.69 4.60
C GLY A 179 11.69 20.10 4.11
N ASP A 180 12.41 20.59 3.11
CA ASP A 180 12.12 21.85 2.40
C ASP A 180 11.15 21.68 1.21
N GLY A 181 10.65 20.46 0.98
CA GLY A 181 9.76 20.11 -0.12
C GLY A 181 10.46 19.82 -1.44
N THR A 182 11.79 19.94 -1.52
CA THR A 182 12.52 19.58 -2.75
C THR A 182 12.52 18.05 -2.95
N PRO A 183 12.42 17.56 -4.20
CA PRO A 183 12.53 16.13 -4.47
C PRO A 183 13.83 15.52 -3.93
N TYR A 184 13.74 14.32 -3.35
CA TYR A 184 14.91 13.50 -3.06
C TYR A 184 15.57 13.05 -4.38
N ARG A 185 14.76 12.51 -5.30
CA ARG A 185 15.15 12.16 -6.68
C ARG A 185 14.13 12.72 -7.65
N GLU A 186 14.57 13.69 -8.46
CA GLU A 186 13.73 14.37 -9.47
C GLU A 186 13.09 13.39 -10.46
N GLU A 187 13.81 12.34 -10.85
CA GLU A 187 13.30 11.34 -11.80
C GLU A 187 12.08 10.59 -11.26
N GLU A 188 12.07 10.24 -9.98
CA GLU A 188 10.93 9.53 -9.39
C GLU A 188 9.66 10.40 -9.41
N ILE A 189 9.81 11.70 -9.09
CA ILE A 189 8.71 12.67 -9.14
C ILE A 189 8.20 12.86 -10.57
N ARG A 190 9.10 12.87 -11.56
CA ARG A 190 8.72 12.90 -12.98
C ARG A 190 7.86 11.69 -13.35
N ILE A 191 8.25 10.48 -12.94
CA ILE A 191 7.47 9.26 -13.20
C ILE A 191 6.07 9.35 -12.55
N PHE A 192 5.97 9.82 -11.30
CA PHE A 192 4.67 10.06 -10.66
C PHE A 192 3.81 11.04 -11.46
N ARG A 193 4.36 12.17 -11.92
CA ARG A 193 3.62 13.17 -12.70
C ARG A 193 3.14 12.63 -14.05
N GLN A 194 4.00 11.90 -14.76
CA GLN A 194 3.68 11.26 -16.03
C GLN A 194 2.52 10.27 -15.90
N LEU A 195 2.59 9.37 -14.91
CA LEU A 195 1.60 8.29 -14.76
C LEU A 195 0.26 8.76 -14.16
N THR A 196 0.25 9.92 -13.51
CA THR A 196 -0.95 10.57 -12.96
C THR A 196 -1.58 11.60 -13.90
N GLY A 197 -1.00 11.83 -15.08
CA GLY A 197 -1.51 12.79 -16.06
C GLY A 197 -1.36 14.25 -15.64
N LYS A 198 -0.43 14.54 -14.72
CA LYS A 198 -0.09 15.90 -14.26
C LYS A 198 1.02 16.56 -15.09
N GLU A 199 1.66 15.82 -16.00
CA GLU A 199 2.44 16.41 -17.09
C GLU A 199 1.55 16.54 -18.34
N ALA A 200 1.42 17.77 -18.85
CA ALA A 200 0.94 17.97 -20.21
C ALA A 200 1.95 17.32 -21.16
N VAL A 201 1.48 16.50 -22.09
CA VAL A 201 2.31 16.01 -23.19
C VAL A 201 2.66 17.21 -24.07
N GLU A 202 3.79 17.87 -23.81
CA GLU A 202 4.40 18.77 -24.79
C GLU A 202 4.84 17.92 -25.97
N GLY A 203 4.05 17.93 -27.04
CA GLY A 203 4.44 17.35 -28.32
C GLY A 203 3.48 16.34 -28.95
N GLN A 204 2.19 16.66 -29.05
CA GLN A 204 1.44 16.30 -30.26
C GLN A 204 0.75 17.53 -30.81
N SER A 205 1.50 18.25 -31.65
CA SER A 205 0.95 19.18 -32.63
C SER A 205 -0.05 18.40 -33.49
N THR A 206 -1.34 18.50 -33.15
CA THR A 206 -2.42 18.26 -34.11
C THR A 206 -2.32 19.32 -35.19
N ARG A 207 -1.47 19.07 -36.20
CA ARG A 207 -1.68 19.66 -37.51
C ARG A 207 -2.95 19.02 -38.04
N GLY A 208 -4.04 19.78 -37.94
CA GLY A 208 -5.19 19.56 -38.78
C GLY A 208 -4.79 19.72 -40.25
N SER A 209 -5.37 18.89 -41.09
CA SER A 209 -5.63 19.21 -42.49
C SER A 209 -6.72 18.28 -42.99
N LEU A 210 -7.90 18.87 -43.16
CA LEU A 210 -9.01 18.59 -44.08
C LEU A 210 -9.56 17.16 -44.17
#